data_AF-A0A535EIP8-F1
#
_entry.id   AF-A0A535EIP8-F1
#
_cell.length_a   1.000
_cell.length_b   1.000
_cell.length_c   1.000
_cell.angle_alpha   90.00
_cell.angle_beta   90.00
_cell.angle_gamma   90.00
#
_symmetry.space_group_name_H-M   'P 1'
#
loop_
_entity.id
_entity.type
_entity.pdbx_description
1 polymer ?
#
loop_
_entity_poly.entity_id
_entity_poly.type
_entity_poly.pdbx_seq_one_letter_code
_entity_poly.pdbx_strand_id
1 'polypeptide(L)'
;MDDTFGFGVVFSDETLVGIEHADAAFYKRLSQDFAIWDDIDVHFRGQVLTSGGHGFAAISRQRLLAILRTRCEEFGITIHYREQAPDLELLRSSYDLVVGADGVNSLTRQA
;
A
#
# COMPACT_ATOMS: atom_id res chain seq x y z
N MET A 1 -9.76 -12.32 -10.06
CA MET A 1 -8.52 -11.93 -10.78
C MET A 1 -7.51 -11.65 -9.69
N ASP A 2 -6.87 -12.72 -9.21
CA ASP A 2 -6.31 -12.79 -7.86
C ASP A 2 -4.81 -13.15 -7.87
N ASP A 3 -4.12 -12.82 -8.94
CA ASP A 3 -2.69 -13.12 -9.08
C ASP A 3 -1.86 -11.96 -8.53
N THR A 4 -1.91 -11.79 -7.20
CA THR A 4 -0.85 -11.11 -6.47
C THR A 4 0.02 -12.15 -5.80
N PHE A 5 1.07 -12.59 -6.49
CA PHE A 5 2.16 -13.32 -5.83
C PHE A 5 2.96 -12.31 -4.98
N GLY A 6 2.86 -12.41 -3.65
CA GLY A 6 3.55 -11.49 -2.74
C GLY A 6 3.29 -11.75 -1.26
N PHE A 7 4.39 -11.99 -0.53
CA PHE A 7 4.58 -11.88 0.91
C PHE A 7 3.97 -10.54 1.41
N GLY A 8 3.27 -10.53 2.54
CA GLY A 8 2.56 -9.34 3.03
C GLY A 8 3.42 -8.06 3.07
N VAL A 9 2.76 -6.90 3.10
CA VAL A 9 3.44 -5.62 3.32
C VAL A 9 3.56 -5.35 4.82
N VAL A 10 4.67 -4.76 5.24
CA VAL A 10 4.90 -4.35 6.63
C VAL A 10 4.97 -2.83 6.70
N PHE A 11 4.24 -2.23 7.62
CA PHE A 11 4.27 -0.81 7.92
C PHE A 11 4.95 -0.56 9.26
N SER A 12 5.69 0.55 9.36
CA SER A 12 6.13 1.10 10.64
C SER A 12 5.00 1.88 11.32
N ASP A 13 5.10 2.07 12.63
CA ASP A 13 4.20 2.95 13.40
C ASP A 13 4.05 4.34 12.75
N GLU A 14 5.15 4.98 12.34
CA GLU A 14 5.11 6.30 11.70
C GLU A 14 4.26 6.29 10.43
N THR A 15 4.37 5.23 9.62
CA THR A 15 3.57 5.10 8.39
C THR A 15 2.08 4.90 8.71
N LEU A 16 1.77 4.12 9.75
CA LEU A 16 0.39 3.89 10.18
C LEU A 16 -0.26 5.17 10.70
N VAL A 17 0.47 5.99 11.46
CA VAL A 17 0.02 7.31 11.90
C VAL A 17 -0.28 8.22 10.71
N GLY A 18 0.56 8.19 9.67
CA GLY A 18 0.30 8.92 8.43
C GLY A 18 -0.98 8.47 7.72
N ILE A 19 -1.23 7.15 7.66
CA ILE A 19 -2.44 6.58 7.06
C ILE A 19 -3.69 6.98 7.87
N GLU A 20 -3.63 6.93 9.20
CA GLU A 20 -4.74 7.32 10.07
C GLU A 20 -5.11 8.80 9.90
N HIS A 21 -4.12 9.68 9.84
CA HIS A 21 -4.37 11.10 9.59
C HIS A 21 -4.99 11.38 8.21
N ALA A 22 -4.61 10.61 7.19
CA ALA A 22 -5.16 10.76 5.84
C ALA A 22 -6.60 10.23 5.73
N ASP A 23 -6.88 9.06 6.32
CA ASP A 23 -8.22 8.46 6.35
C ASP A 23 -8.38 7.49 7.53
N ALA A 24 -8.94 7.99 8.64
CA ALA A 24 -9.15 7.21 9.86
C ALA A 24 -10.10 6.01 9.67
N ALA A 25 -11.08 6.10 8.77
CA ALA A 25 -12.00 5.00 8.49
C ALA A 25 -11.32 3.89 7.69
N PHE A 26 -10.43 4.24 6.77
CA PHE A 26 -9.56 3.28 6.08
C PHE A 26 -8.59 2.61 7.06
N TYR A 27 -7.90 3.39 7.90
CA TYR A 27 -7.00 2.87 8.94
C TYR A 27 -7.71 1.89 9.88
N LYS A 28 -8.91 2.24 10.37
CA LYS A 28 -9.70 1.35 11.24
C LYS A 28 -10.04 0.01 10.58
N ARG A 29 -10.24 -0.03 9.26
CA ARG A 29 -10.50 -1.29 8.54
C ARG A 29 -9.22 -2.10 8.36
N LEU A 30 -8.10 -1.44 8.05
CA LEU A 30 -6.80 -2.11 7.95
C LEU A 30 -6.38 -2.73 9.27
N SER A 31 -6.55 -2.02 10.39
CA SER A 31 -6.08 -2.45 11.70
C SER A 31 -6.76 -3.72 12.23
N GLN A 32 -7.95 -4.04 11.71
CA GLN A 32 -8.65 -5.29 12.01
C GLN A 32 -7.97 -6.53 11.41
N ASP A 33 -7.17 -6.33 10.35
CA ASP A 33 -6.55 -7.40 9.57
C ASP A 33 -5.02 -7.46 9.75
N PHE A 34 -4.45 -6.64 10.64
CA PHE A 34 -3.01 -6.62 10.90
C PHE A 34 -2.54 -7.77 11.79
N ALA A 35 -1.38 -8.33 11.45
CA ALA A 35 -0.51 -8.99 12.42
C ALA A 35 0.48 -7.95 12.97
N ILE A 36 0.56 -7.80 14.29
CA ILE A 36 1.40 -6.78 14.94
C ILE A 36 2.47 -7.47 15.79
N TRP A 37 3.68 -6.95 15.76
CA TRP A 37 4.79 -7.35 16.62
C TRP A 37 5.74 -6.19 16.87
N ASP A 38 6.55 -6.30 17.92
CA ASP A 38 7.50 -5.29 18.40
C ASP A 38 8.97 -5.74 18.35
N ASP A 39 9.20 -7.04 18.54
CA ASP A 39 10.53 -7.64 18.62
C ASP A 39 10.93 -8.40 17.35
N ILE A 40 12.20 -8.27 16.97
CA ILE A 40 12.83 -9.07 15.90
C ILE A 40 13.99 -9.88 16.50
N ASP A 41 13.92 -11.20 16.35
CA ASP A 41 14.99 -12.11 16.73
C ASP A 41 15.94 -12.40 15.56
N VAL A 42 17.23 -12.20 15.78
CA VAL A 42 18.31 -12.58 14.86
C VAL A 42 19.01 -13.82 15.40
N HIS A 43 18.84 -14.94 14.70
CA HIS A 43 19.50 -16.20 15.02
C HIS A 43 20.83 -16.33 14.27
N PHE A 44 21.96 -16.33 14.99
CA PHE A 44 23.29 -16.44 14.38
C PHE A 44 24.23 -17.30 15.23
N ARG A 45 24.78 -18.36 14.63
CA ARG A 45 25.75 -19.28 15.28
C ARG A 45 25.29 -19.81 16.65
N GLY A 46 23.99 -20.12 16.78
CA GLY A 46 23.40 -20.62 18.03
C GLY A 46 23.15 -19.54 19.08
N GLN A 47 23.44 -18.27 18.80
CA GLN A 47 23.02 -17.13 19.60
C GLN A 47 21.74 -16.52 19.03
N VAL A 48 20.91 -15.97 19.92
CA VAL A 48 19.73 -15.17 19.56
C VAL A 48 19.97 -13.76 20.07
N LEU A 49 19.90 -12.79 19.15
CA LEU A 49 19.95 -11.37 19.46
C LEU A 49 18.58 -10.78 19.18
N THR A 50 17.91 -10.28 20.22
CA THR A 50 16.59 -9.66 20.10
C THR A 50 16.75 -8.15 19.96
N SER A 51 16.13 -7.59 18.92
CA SER A 51 16.00 -6.16 18.70
C SER A 51 14.55 -5.76 18.90
N GLY A 52 14.25 -5.13 20.03
CA GLY A 52 12.90 -4.66 20.37
C GLY A 52 12.68 -3.17 20.15
N GLY A 53 11.45 -2.73 20.45
CA GLY A 53 11.02 -1.33 20.36
C GLY A 53 10.65 -0.86 18.95
N HIS A 54 10.42 -1.79 18.02
CA HIS A 54 10.02 -1.48 16.64
C HIS A 54 8.57 -1.89 16.41
N GLY A 55 7.62 -0.96 16.44
CA GLY A 55 6.23 -1.28 16.11
C GLY A 55 6.06 -1.57 14.62
N PHE A 56 5.71 -2.81 14.31
CA PHE A 56 5.44 -3.27 12.96
C PHE A 56 4.03 -3.84 12.83
N ALA A 57 3.39 -3.56 11.70
CA ALA A 57 2.13 -4.19 11.31
C ALA A 57 2.22 -4.78 9.91
N ALA A 58 1.89 -6.07 9.76
CA ALA A 58 1.78 -6.74 8.47
C ALA A 58 0.35 -6.97 8.05
N ILE A 59 0.11 -6.84 6.74
CA ILE A 59 -1.13 -7.29 6.07
C ILE A 59 -0.79 -7.94 4.74
N SER A 60 -1.61 -8.89 4.27
CA SER A 60 -1.45 -9.39 2.90
C SER A 60 -1.68 -8.27 1.89
N ARG A 61 -0.85 -8.21 0.84
CA ARG A 61 -0.98 -7.19 -0.21
C ARG A 61 -2.35 -7.25 -0.88
N GLN A 62 -2.85 -8.45 -1.13
CA GLN A 62 -4.17 -8.69 -1.70
C GLN A 62 -5.27 -8.06 -0.84
N ARG A 63 -5.22 -8.26 0.49
CA ARG A 63 -6.21 -7.71 1.40
C ARG A 63 -6.15 -6.19 1.46
N LEU A 64 -4.94 -5.61 1.54
CA LEU A 64 -4.75 -4.16 1.47
C LEU A 64 -5.40 -3.56 0.20
N LEU A 65 -5.12 -4.14 -0.97
CA LEU A 65 -5.67 -3.67 -2.24
C LEU A 65 -7.20 -3.82 -2.32
N ALA A 66 -7.76 -4.87 -1.70
CA ALA A 66 -9.22 -5.05 -1.63
C ALA A 66 -9.90 -3.96 -0.78
N ILE A 67 -9.30 -3.61 0.37
CA ILE A 67 -9.82 -2.55 1.24
C ILE A 67 -9.70 -1.19 0.55
N LEU A 68 -8.56 -0.88 -0.07
CA LEU A 68 -8.36 0.36 -0.84
C LEU A 68 -9.39 0.52 -1.95
N ARG A 69 -9.63 -0.56 -2.71
CA ARG A 69 -10.64 -0.56 -3.78
C ARG A 69 -12.02 -0.24 -3.25
N THR A 70 -12.45 -0.94 -2.21
CA THR A 70 -13.75 -0.70 -1.58
C THR A 70 -13.85 0.75 -1.13
N ARG A 71 -12.76 1.31 -0.58
CA ARG A 71 -12.73 2.70 -0.14
C ARG A 71 -12.85 3.68 -1.30
N CYS A 72 -12.17 3.44 -2.43
CA CYS A 72 -12.33 4.24 -3.64
C CYS A 72 -13.76 4.21 -4.18
N GLU A 73 -14.40 3.03 -4.19
CA GLU A 73 -15.79 2.86 -4.62
C GLU A 73 -16.77 3.63 -3.72
N GLU A 74 -16.56 3.65 -2.41
CA GLU A 74 -17.36 4.45 -1.45
C GLU A 74 -17.31 5.95 -1.75
N PHE A 75 -16.20 6.45 -2.30
CA PHE A 75 -16.05 7.85 -2.72
C PHE A 75 -16.47 8.11 -4.18
N GLY A 76 -16.98 7.09 -4.89
CA GLY A 76 -17.39 7.22 -6.29
C GLY A 76 -16.23 7.41 -7.26
N ILE A 77 -15.01 6.99 -6.89
CA ILE A 77 -13.85 7.05 -7.77
C ILE A 77 -14.04 6.07 -8.93
N THR A 78 -13.85 6.55 -10.15
CA THR A 78 -13.91 5.70 -11.35
C THR A 78 -12.61 4.92 -11.48
N ILE A 79 -12.69 3.59 -11.48
CA ILE A 79 -11.53 2.70 -11.59
C ILE A 79 -11.63 1.91 -12.89
N HIS A 80 -10.63 2.09 -13.75
CA HIS A 80 -10.46 1.34 -14.98
C HIS A 80 -9.54 0.15 -14.74
N TYR A 81 -10.05 -1.08 -14.92
CA TYR A 81 -9.26 -2.30 -14.68
C TYR A 81 -8.69 -2.87 -15.96
N ARG A 82 -7.45 -3.38 -15.86
CA ARG A 82 -6.72 -4.02 -16.98
C ARG A 82 -6.59 -3.10 -18.20
N GLU A 83 -6.61 -1.80 -17.96
CA GLU A 83 -6.49 -0.77 -18.96
C GLU A 83 -5.15 -0.09 -18.77
N GLN A 84 -4.34 -0.03 -19.83
CA GLN A 84 -3.13 0.77 -19.81
C GLN A 84 -3.53 2.24 -19.81
N ALA A 85 -2.83 3.06 -19.02
CA ALA A 85 -3.06 4.50 -19.02
C ALA A 85 -2.89 5.05 -20.46
N PRO A 86 -3.77 5.96 -20.90
CA PRO A 86 -3.61 6.66 -22.16
C PRO A 86 -2.29 7.44 -22.24
N ASP A 87 -1.95 7.90 -23.44
CA ASP A 87 -0.79 8.76 -23.64
C ASP A 87 -0.86 10.00 -22.72
N LEU A 88 0.28 10.41 -22.17
CA LEU A 88 0.38 11.49 -21.21
C LEU A 88 -0.09 12.82 -21.82
N GLU A 89 0.16 13.08 -23.09
CA GLU A 89 -0.34 14.30 -23.76
C GLU A 89 -1.88 14.36 -23.77
N LEU A 90 -2.54 13.22 -24.01
CA LEU A 90 -4.00 13.15 -23.94
C LEU A 90 -4.48 13.40 -22.52
N LEU A 91 -3.85 12.77 -21.52
CA LEU A 91 -4.21 12.97 -20.12
C LEU A 91 -4.02 14.44 -19.69
N ARG A 92 -2.91 15.08 -20.07
CA ARG A 92 -2.63 16.49 -19.75
C ARG A 92 -3.60 17.46 -20.40
N SER A 93 -4.13 17.12 -21.59
CA SER A 93 -5.14 17.94 -22.25
C SER A 93 -6.54 17.80 -21.64
N SER A 94 -6.78 16.70 -20.92
CA SER A 94 -8.12 16.33 -20.41
C SER A 94 -8.29 16.54 -18.91
N TYR A 95 -7.19 16.69 -18.15
CA TYR A 95 -7.19 16.80 -16.68
C TYR A 95 -6.31 17.96 -16.21
N ASP A 96 -6.71 18.64 -15.14
CA ASP A 96 -5.94 19.74 -14.54
C ASP A 96 -4.62 19.28 -13.89
N LEU A 97 -4.59 18.03 -13.39
CA LEU A 97 -3.42 17.40 -12.79
C LEU A 97 -3.41 15.91 -13.08
N VAL A 98 -2.25 15.38 -13.46
CA VAL A 98 -2.01 13.95 -13.66
C VAL A 98 -0.96 13.49 -12.64
N VAL A 99 -1.30 12.49 -11.83
CA VAL A 99 -0.38 11.88 -10.85
C VAL A 99 0.04 10.49 -11.34
N GLY A 100 1.32 10.34 -11.68
CA GLY A 100 1.91 9.05 -12.07
C GLY A 100 2.26 8.19 -10.85
N ALA A 101 1.38 7.25 -10.51
CA ALA A 101 1.59 6.25 -9.47
C ALA A 101 1.86 4.83 -10.05
N ASP A 102 2.48 4.78 -11.23
CA ASP A 102 2.68 3.59 -12.08
C ASP A 102 3.97 2.80 -11.76
N GLY A 103 4.59 3.08 -10.60
CA GLY A 103 5.61 2.23 -9.98
C GLY A 103 7.02 2.35 -10.58
N VAL A 104 7.85 1.33 -10.31
CA VAL A 104 9.29 1.36 -10.63
C VAL A 104 9.56 1.48 -12.13
N ASN A 105 8.73 0.86 -12.98
CA ASN A 105 8.84 0.90 -14.44
C ASN A 105 7.97 1.99 -15.08
N SER A 106 7.74 3.07 -14.34
CA SER A 106 6.87 4.18 -14.76
C SER A 106 7.17 4.66 -16.18
N LEU A 107 6.13 4.68 -17.02
CA LEU A 107 6.15 5.31 -18.33
C LEU A 107 5.94 6.82 -18.18
N THR A 108 5.12 7.23 -17.20
CA THR A 108 4.89 8.65 -16.91
C THR A 108 6.18 9.39 -16.56
N ARG A 109 7.12 8.74 -15.86
CA ARG A 109 8.43 9.33 -15.52
C ARG A 109 9.38 9.47 -16.71
N GLN A 110 9.19 8.71 -17.78
CA GLN A 110 10.07 8.72 -18.96
C GLN A 110 9.60 9.69 -20.05
N ALA A 111 8.38 10.20 -19.93
CA ALA A 111 7.73 11.08 -20.89
C ALA A 111 8.14 12.56 -20.74
#